data_AF-A0A9C8K7X4-F1
#
_entry.id   AF-A0A9C8K7X4-F1
#
_cell.length_a   1.000
_cell.length_b   1.000
_cell.length_c   1.000
_cell.angle_alpha   90.00
_cell.angle_beta   90.00
_cell.angle_gamma   90.00
#
_symmetry.space_group_name_H-M   'P 1'
#
loop_
_entity.id
_entity.type
_entity.pdbx_description
1 polymer ?
#
loop_
_entity_poly.entity_id
_entity_poly.type
_entity_poly.pdbx_seq_one_letter_code
_entity_poly.pdbx_strand_id
1 'polypeptide(L)'
;MDKKMGSRAKRFVSFVDLAPTVLDLAGIKIPEQMDGRPFLGNNIDLRALRNDNVTYGYADRFDEKYDFVRSVRKGKYKYIRSFQPFNVDALMNNYRYRQSAYREWKTLYREGKLNETQSAFFKPRSSEMLFDVENDPYETKNLARDPEMRTTVKKMHDLLHTWIKGMPDLSLYPEFYLVEKALDDPVKFGKEHKKEINGYIDTADLMLMDFGTVKNQIRSRLKSNDPWQRYWALIVCSSFDQIAKSLVPMAREIAKKDPETINRVRAAEFLGLIMVADPAPVMLSALYGTDSPTKALLILNCMASLGSVGTPYIFDIATEKINQKVRDDEMVRWRLEYLFKGNHK
;
A
#
# COMPACT_ATOMS: atom_id res chain seq x y z
N MET A 1 14.60 -9.01 -37.10
CA MET A 1 14.49 -7.85 -36.21
C MET A 1 13.94 -6.69 -37.03
N ASP A 2 12.68 -6.33 -36.85
CA ASP A 2 11.99 -5.30 -37.67
C ASP A 2 12.14 -3.86 -37.15
N LYS A 3 13.23 -3.56 -36.41
CA LYS A 3 13.52 -2.19 -35.96
C LYS A 3 14.91 -1.75 -36.40
N LYS A 4 14.98 -0.60 -37.07
CA LYS A 4 16.24 0.04 -37.45
C LYS A 4 17.08 0.33 -36.20
N MET A 5 18.37 0.02 -36.23
CA MET A 5 19.31 0.40 -35.16
C MET A 5 19.22 1.92 -34.90
N GLY A 6 19.20 2.33 -33.64
CA GLY A 6 19.00 3.74 -33.24
C GLY A 6 17.55 4.22 -33.30
N SER A 7 16.56 3.38 -33.63
CA SER A 7 15.14 3.73 -33.54
C SER A 7 14.61 3.65 -32.11
N ARG A 8 13.50 4.36 -31.83
CA ARG A 8 12.79 4.33 -30.54
C ARG A 8 11.57 3.43 -30.61
N ALA A 9 11.35 2.61 -29.58
CA ALA A 9 10.10 1.88 -29.43
C ALA A 9 8.97 2.84 -29.05
N LYS A 10 7.82 2.73 -29.73
CA LYS A 10 6.59 3.51 -29.45
C LYS A 10 5.60 2.76 -28.54
N ARG A 11 6.08 1.81 -27.74
CA ARG A 11 5.27 1.04 -26.78
C ARG A 11 5.89 1.12 -25.40
N PHE A 12 5.08 0.88 -24.38
CA PHE A 12 5.62 0.60 -23.06
C PHE A 12 6.19 -0.82 -22.99
N VAL A 13 7.19 -0.98 -22.13
CA VAL A 13 7.85 -2.25 -21.82
C VAL A 13 7.91 -2.35 -20.31
N SER A 14 7.49 -3.48 -19.77
CA SER A 14 7.60 -3.78 -18.34
C SER A 14 8.79 -4.70 -18.08
N PHE A 15 9.35 -4.66 -16.87
CA PHE A 15 10.51 -5.50 -16.53
C PHE A 15 10.21 -7.01 -16.69
N VAL A 16 8.99 -7.43 -16.38
CA VAL A 16 8.53 -8.82 -16.56
C VAL A 16 8.56 -9.29 -18.02
N ASP A 17 8.59 -8.38 -18.99
CA ASP A 17 8.68 -8.71 -20.41
C ASP A 17 10.09 -9.17 -20.82
N LEU A 18 11.13 -8.88 -20.02
CA LEU A 18 12.52 -9.17 -20.38
C LEU A 18 12.83 -10.66 -20.43
N ALA A 19 12.42 -11.42 -19.40
CA ALA A 19 12.65 -12.87 -19.35
C ALA A 19 12.03 -13.63 -20.54
N PRO A 20 10.72 -13.47 -20.85
CA PRO A 20 10.14 -14.14 -22.02
C PRO A 20 10.73 -13.62 -23.34
N THR A 21 11.17 -12.36 -23.41
CA THR A 21 11.89 -11.84 -24.58
C THR A 21 13.21 -12.58 -24.81
N VAL A 22 14.00 -12.83 -23.76
CA VAL A 22 15.26 -13.59 -23.87
C VAL A 22 15.00 -15.02 -24.33
N LEU A 23 13.97 -15.68 -23.79
CA LEU A 23 13.59 -17.03 -24.21
C LEU A 23 13.18 -17.09 -25.69
N ASP A 24 12.34 -16.15 -26.14
CA ASP A 24 11.93 -16.06 -27.54
C ASP A 24 13.13 -15.87 -28.48
N LEU A 25 14.05 -14.97 -28.13
CA LEU A 25 15.28 -14.73 -28.91
C LEU A 25 16.20 -15.95 -28.97
N ALA A 26 16.21 -16.78 -27.93
CA ALA A 26 16.96 -18.03 -27.87
C ALA A 26 16.24 -19.20 -28.58
N GLY A 27 15.02 -19.00 -29.11
CA GLY A 27 14.21 -20.07 -29.71
C GLY A 27 13.65 -21.06 -28.69
N ILE A 28 13.58 -20.66 -27.41
CA ILE A 28 13.07 -21.50 -26.32
C ILE A 28 11.58 -21.21 -26.10
N LYS A 29 10.77 -22.26 -25.94
CA LYS A 29 9.34 -22.11 -25.62
C LYS A 29 9.16 -21.38 -24.28
N ILE A 30 8.38 -20.30 -24.30
CA ILE A 30 8.06 -19.53 -23.10
C ILE A 30 7.09 -20.32 -22.20
N PRO A 31 7.39 -20.50 -20.91
CA PRO A 31 6.46 -21.11 -19.96
C PRO A 31 5.17 -20.31 -19.81
N GLU A 32 4.03 -21.00 -19.69
CA GLU A 32 2.71 -20.36 -19.55
C GLU A 32 2.54 -19.53 -18.27
N GLN A 33 3.40 -19.76 -17.27
CA GLN A 33 3.40 -19.07 -15.98
C GLN A 33 4.07 -17.69 -16.03
N MET A 34 4.75 -17.32 -17.13
CA MET A 34 5.36 -15.99 -17.24
C MET A 34 4.32 -14.93 -17.58
N ASP A 35 4.23 -13.90 -16.75
CA ASP A 35 3.26 -12.80 -16.93
C ASP A 35 3.62 -11.83 -18.06
N GLY A 36 4.91 -11.73 -18.39
CA GLY A 36 5.40 -10.82 -19.42
C GLY A 36 5.20 -11.32 -20.84
N ARG A 37 5.35 -10.41 -21.81
CA ARG A 37 5.24 -10.75 -23.24
C ARG A 37 6.50 -10.32 -24.00
N PRO A 38 7.04 -11.15 -24.90
CA PRO A 38 8.17 -10.76 -25.73
C PRO A 38 7.92 -9.43 -26.45
N PHE A 39 8.93 -8.56 -26.47
CA PHE A 39 8.85 -7.26 -27.17
C PHE A 39 9.90 -7.08 -28.27
N LEU A 40 10.81 -8.05 -28.41
CA LEU A 40 11.86 -8.10 -29.42
C LEU A 40 12.03 -9.55 -29.89
N GLY A 41 12.02 -9.77 -31.22
CA GLY A 41 12.04 -11.11 -31.81
C GLY A 41 11.54 -11.08 -33.25
N ASN A 42 11.72 -12.17 -33.99
CA ASN A 42 11.31 -12.28 -35.39
C ASN A 42 9.85 -12.73 -35.56
N ASN A 43 9.28 -13.38 -34.54
CA ASN A 43 7.93 -13.96 -34.59
C ASN A 43 6.90 -13.15 -33.79
N ILE A 44 7.20 -11.86 -33.56
CA ILE A 44 6.40 -11.00 -32.72
C ILE A 44 5.55 -10.07 -33.59
N ASP A 45 4.22 -10.16 -33.48
CA ASP A 45 3.32 -9.19 -34.10
C ASP A 45 3.43 -7.83 -33.39
N LEU A 46 4.33 -6.99 -33.90
CA LEU A 46 4.55 -5.64 -33.41
C LEU A 46 3.35 -4.71 -33.62
N ARG A 47 2.35 -5.07 -34.45
CA ARG A 47 1.13 -4.27 -34.64
C ARG A 47 0.12 -4.54 -33.53
N ALA A 48 -0.09 -5.80 -33.16
CA ALA A 48 -0.89 -6.17 -31.98
C ALA A 48 -0.34 -5.53 -30.71
N LEU A 49 0.99 -5.46 -30.57
CA LEU A 49 1.67 -4.87 -29.41
C LEU A 49 1.68 -3.34 -29.34
N ARG A 50 1.32 -2.63 -30.42
CA ARG A 50 1.24 -1.15 -30.42
C ARG A 50 -0.02 -0.62 -29.74
N ASN A 51 -1.07 -1.44 -29.63
CA ASN A 51 -2.35 -1.03 -29.06
C ASN A 51 -2.37 -1.13 -27.52
N ASP A 52 -1.45 -1.89 -26.94
CA ASP A 52 -1.31 -2.10 -25.49
C ASP A 52 -0.32 -1.11 -24.86
N ASN A 53 -0.55 0.20 -25.03
CA ASN A 53 0.18 1.26 -24.30
C ASN A 53 -0.26 1.32 -22.83
N VAL A 54 -0.23 0.18 -22.15
CA VAL A 54 -0.62 0.00 -20.76
C VAL A 54 0.53 -0.64 -20.00
N THR A 55 0.83 -0.11 -18.81
CA THR A 55 1.72 -0.77 -17.85
C THR A 55 1.10 -0.73 -16.47
N TYR A 56 1.36 -1.77 -15.71
CA TYR A 56 0.95 -1.90 -14.32
C TYR A 56 2.17 -1.82 -13.42
N GLY A 57 1.97 -1.31 -12.21
CA GLY A 57 2.98 -1.25 -11.17
C GLY A 57 2.36 -1.54 -9.81
N TYR A 58 3.15 -2.11 -8.92
CA TYR A 58 2.75 -2.43 -7.56
C TYR A 58 3.89 -2.15 -6.59
N ALA A 59 3.54 -1.79 -5.36
CA ALA A 59 4.46 -1.59 -4.25
C ALA A 59 3.77 -1.98 -2.94
N ASP A 60 4.44 -2.79 -2.12
CA ASP A 60 3.92 -3.33 -0.85
C ASP A 60 4.83 -3.00 0.34
N ARG A 61 6.14 -3.16 0.19
CA ARG A 61 7.06 -2.88 1.29
C ARG A 61 8.41 -2.40 0.78
N PHE A 62 8.95 -1.39 1.45
CA PHE A 62 10.28 -0.85 1.24
C PHE A 62 11.04 -0.98 2.56
N ASP A 63 11.78 -2.07 2.71
CA ASP A 63 12.44 -2.44 3.97
C ASP A 63 11.44 -2.50 5.14
N GLU A 64 11.61 -1.71 6.20
CA GLU A 64 10.71 -1.66 7.33
C GLU A 64 9.44 -0.82 7.10
N LYS A 65 9.34 -0.09 5.97
CA LYS A 65 8.20 0.77 5.61
C LYS A 65 7.18 -0.01 4.79
N TYR A 66 5.98 -0.16 5.33
CA TYR A 66 4.84 -0.65 4.56
C TYR A 66 4.35 0.45 3.63
N ASP A 67 3.99 0.03 2.43
CA ASP A 67 3.15 0.79 1.52
C ASP A 67 2.08 -0.16 0.97
N PHE A 68 1.04 0.35 0.33
CA PHE A 68 0.23 -0.55 -0.49
C PHE A 68 -0.38 0.27 -1.60
N VAL A 69 0.31 0.24 -2.74
CA VAL A 69 -0.01 1.02 -3.91
C VAL A 69 -0.05 0.13 -5.13
N ARG A 70 -1.05 0.38 -5.98
CA ARG A 70 -1.17 -0.19 -7.32
C ARG A 70 -1.29 0.95 -8.30
N SER A 71 -0.70 0.82 -9.48
CA SER A 71 -0.75 1.86 -10.51
C SER A 71 -1.00 1.25 -11.87
N VAL A 72 -1.68 2.01 -12.72
CA VAL A 72 -1.78 1.75 -14.15
C VAL A 72 -1.45 3.01 -14.92
N ARG A 73 -0.58 2.90 -15.92
CA ARG A 73 -0.36 3.94 -16.91
C ARG A 73 -0.94 3.50 -18.23
N LYS A 74 -1.80 4.32 -18.83
CA LYS A 74 -2.33 4.12 -20.19
C LYS A 74 -2.11 5.39 -21.01
N GLY A 75 -1.24 5.31 -22.02
CA GLY A 75 -0.79 6.48 -22.77
C GLY A 75 -0.24 7.57 -21.85
N LYS A 76 -0.85 8.77 -21.92
CA LYS A 76 -0.45 9.94 -21.13
C LYS A 76 -0.98 9.97 -19.70
N TYR A 77 -1.93 9.09 -19.34
CA TYR A 77 -2.49 9.08 -18.00
C TYR A 77 -1.81 8.02 -17.14
N LYS A 78 -1.42 8.41 -15.93
CA LYS A 78 -1.02 7.50 -14.85
C LYS A 78 -2.01 7.63 -13.70
N TYR A 79 -2.59 6.50 -13.32
CA TYR A 79 -3.50 6.38 -12.20
C TYR A 79 -2.83 5.56 -11.11
N ILE A 80 -2.98 5.99 -9.87
CA ILE A 80 -2.41 5.37 -8.68
C ILE A 80 -3.52 5.19 -7.65
N ARG A 81 -3.67 3.96 -7.16
CA ARG A 81 -4.55 3.57 -6.07
C ARG A 81 -3.72 3.34 -4.82
N SER A 82 -3.97 4.12 -3.77
CA SER A 82 -3.39 3.92 -2.43
C SER A 82 -4.40 3.25 -1.52
N PHE A 83 -4.07 2.06 -1.02
CA PHE A 83 -4.93 1.29 -0.11
C PHE A 83 -4.81 1.76 1.35
N GLN A 84 -3.81 2.60 1.66
CA GLN A 84 -3.60 3.19 2.98
C GLN A 84 -3.29 4.69 2.85
N PRO A 85 -4.27 5.51 2.41
CA PRO A 85 -4.04 6.92 2.07
C PRO A 85 -3.60 7.80 3.24
N PHE A 86 -3.90 7.38 4.47
CA PHE A 86 -3.46 8.04 5.70
C PHE A 86 -1.94 7.92 5.95
N ASN A 87 -1.23 7.01 5.27
CA ASN A 87 0.23 6.94 5.32
C ASN A 87 0.88 8.02 4.45
N VAL A 88 2.01 8.56 4.94
CA VAL A 88 2.84 9.53 4.21
C VAL A 88 3.98 8.83 3.47
N ASP A 89 4.37 9.35 2.30
CA ASP A 89 5.50 8.80 1.53
C ASP A 89 6.83 8.91 2.29
N ALA A 90 6.98 9.97 3.09
CA ALA A 90 8.11 10.25 3.96
C ALA A 90 8.19 9.40 5.24
N LEU A 91 7.32 8.39 5.42
CA LEU A 91 7.43 7.50 6.57
C LEU A 91 8.86 6.95 6.64
N MET A 92 9.42 6.86 7.85
CA MET A 92 10.83 6.55 8.00
C MET A 92 11.15 5.20 7.36
N ASN A 93 12.15 5.21 6.47
CA ASN A 93 12.83 4.06 5.89
C ASN A 93 14.33 4.28 6.11
N ASN A 94 15.01 3.31 6.70
CA ASN A 94 16.38 3.44 7.19
C ASN A 94 17.35 3.78 6.06
N TYR A 95 17.25 3.05 4.95
CA TYR A 95 18.13 3.26 3.81
C TYR A 95 17.96 4.66 3.19
N ARG A 96 16.72 5.11 2.97
CA ARG A 96 16.41 6.44 2.43
C ARG A 96 17.01 7.56 3.27
N TYR A 97 16.85 7.49 4.59
CA TYR A 97 17.30 8.56 5.49
C TYR A 97 18.79 8.52 5.82
N ARG A 98 19.56 7.56 5.26
CA ARG A 98 21.03 7.66 5.18
C ARG A 98 21.50 8.72 4.17
N GLN A 99 20.66 9.09 3.21
CA GLN A 99 20.98 10.12 2.22
C GLN A 99 20.76 11.52 2.81
N SER A 100 21.76 12.41 2.65
CA SER A 100 21.71 13.78 3.20
C SER A 100 20.53 14.60 2.66
N ALA A 101 20.21 14.45 1.38
CA ALA A 101 19.11 15.16 0.73
C ALA A 101 17.75 14.89 1.42
N TYR A 102 17.44 13.64 1.78
CA TYR A 102 16.19 13.32 2.48
C TYR A 102 16.14 13.86 3.91
N ARG A 103 17.30 13.91 4.61
CA ARG A 103 17.37 14.52 5.94
C ARG A 103 17.13 16.02 5.87
N GLU A 104 17.80 16.71 4.95
CA GLU A 104 17.62 18.15 4.74
C GLU A 104 16.19 18.47 4.33
N TRP A 105 15.61 17.71 3.39
CA TRP A 105 14.23 17.89 2.97
C TRP A 105 13.24 17.76 4.14
N LYS A 106 13.47 16.80 5.06
CA LYS A 106 12.67 16.63 6.29
C LYS A 106 12.87 17.78 7.28
N THR A 107 14.09 18.32 7.41
CA THR A 107 14.37 19.50 8.24
C THR A 107 13.60 20.72 7.70
N LEU A 108 13.73 21.01 6.41
CA LEU A 108 13.04 22.13 5.76
C LEU A 108 11.51 22.00 5.86
N TYR A 109 10.96 20.79 5.76
CA TYR A 109 9.53 20.55 5.97
C TYR A 109 9.08 20.97 7.37
N ARG A 110 9.84 20.58 8.40
CA ARG A 110 9.51 20.88 9.81
C ARG A 110 9.70 22.35 10.15
N GLU A 111 10.63 23.02 9.49
CA GLU A 111 10.83 24.46 9.61
C GLU A 111 9.82 25.28 8.80
N GLY A 112 8.88 24.64 8.09
CA GLY A 112 7.88 25.33 7.28
C GLY A 112 8.45 26.05 6.05
N LYS A 113 9.65 25.66 5.58
CA LYS A 113 10.38 26.33 4.49
C LYS A 113 10.05 25.78 3.09
N LEU A 114 9.22 24.73 3.00
CA LEU A 114 8.86 24.09 1.75
C LEU A 114 7.56 24.65 1.18
N ASN A 115 7.46 24.72 -0.15
CA ASN A 115 6.18 24.99 -0.81
C ASN A 115 5.25 23.76 -0.78
N GLU A 116 4.04 23.89 -1.33
CA GLU A 116 3.04 22.82 -1.34
C GLU A 116 3.54 21.54 -2.03
N THR A 117 4.08 21.67 -3.24
CA THR A 117 4.62 20.54 -4.04
C THR A 117 5.73 19.80 -3.29
N GLN A 118 6.68 20.53 -2.71
CA GLN A 118 7.77 19.96 -1.94
C GLN A 118 7.30 19.33 -0.62
N SER A 119 6.22 19.86 -0.04
CA SER A 119 5.65 19.34 1.21
C SER A 119 4.81 18.08 1.01
N ALA A 120 4.29 17.83 -0.20
CA ALA A 120 3.39 16.72 -0.48
C ALA A 120 3.97 15.34 -0.05
N PHE A 121 5.28 15.15 -0.17
CA PHE A 121 5.97 13.92 0.25
C PHE A 121 5.79 13.59 1.75
N PHE A 122 5.58 14.61 2.59
CA PHE A 122 5.42 14.49 4.04
C PHE A 122 3.97 14.54 4.51
N LYS A 123 3.01 14.61 3.59
CA LYS A 123 1.58 14.66 3.88
C LYS A 123 0.89 13.35 3.49
N PRO A 124 -0.26 13.02 4.11
CA PRO A 124 -1.10 11.93 3.64
C PRO A 124 -1.51 12.14 2.18
N ARG A 125 -1.63 11.04 1.44
CA ARG A 125 -1.97 11.06 0.01
C ARG A 125 -3.45 10.73 -0.20
N SER A 126 -3.94 10.98 -1.41
CA SER A 126 -5.30 10.57 -1.78
C SER A 126 -5.38 9.05 -2.02
N SER A 127 -6.56 8.47 -1.77
CA SER A 127 -6.87 7.07 -2.09
C SER A 127 -6.78 6.79 -3.59
N GLU A 128 -7.08 7.81 -4.41
CA GLU A 128 -6.91 7.82 -5.86
C GLU A 128 -6.13 9.06 -6.29
N MET A 129 -5.20 8.85 -7.22
CA MET A 129 -4.46 9.93 -7.87
C MET A 129 -4.42 9.69 -9.38
N LEU A 130 -4.66 10.74 -10.17
CA LEU A 130 -4.60 10.71 -11.63
C LEU A 130 -3.68 11.84 -12.10
N PHE A 131 -2.71 11.53 -12.95
CA PHE A 131 -1.77 12.49 -13.51
C PHE A 131 -1.78 12.40 -15.05
N ASP A 132 -1.76 13.55 -15.71
CA ASP A 132 -1.43 13.66 -17.13
C ASP A 132 0.08 13.86 -17.26
N VAL A 133 0.83 12.77 -17.44
CA VAL A 133 2.30 12.78 -17.39
C VAL A 133 2.96 13.41 -18.62
N GLU A 134 2.18 13.75 -19.66
CA GLU A 134 2.69 14.54 -20.79
C GLU A 134 2.68 16.04 -20.46
N ASN A 135 1.62 16.53 -19.81
CA ASN A 135 1.48 17.94 -19.44
C ASN A 135 2.09 18.26 -18.06
N ASP A 136 2.15 17.28 -17.16
CA ASP A 136 2.72 17.37 -15.82
C ASP A 136 3.68 16.19 -15.58
N PRO A 137 4.90 16.24 -16.16
CA PRO A 137 5.86 15.14 -16.08
C PRO A 137 6.37 14.87 -14.67
N TYR A 138 6.14 15.80 -13.72
CA TYR A 138 6.54 15.67 -12.33
C TYR A 138 5.42 15.14 -11.42
N GLU A 139 4.23 14.87 -11.98
CA GLU A 139 3.09 14.30 -11.25
C GLU A 139 2.70 15.12 -10.02
N THR A 140 2.68 16.45 -10.17
CA THR A 140 2.43 17.41 -9.10
C THR A 140 0.97 17.82 -8.96
N LYS A 141 0.16 17.66 -10.03
CA LYS A 141 -1.25 18.03 -10.07
C LYS A 141 -2.12 16.78 -10.11
N ASN A 142 -2.63 16.37 -8.96
CA ASN A 142 -3.59 15.27 -8.88
C ASN A 142 -4.96 15.69 -9.47
N LEU A 143 -5.34 15.06 -10.59
CA LEU A 143 -6.59 15.28 -11.32
C LEU A 143 -7.74 14.36 -10.88
N ALA A 144 -7.55 13.48 -9.89
CA ALA A 144 -8.56 12.48 -9.53
C ALA A 144 -9.88 13.08 -9.03
N ARG A 145 -9.84 14.29 -8.46
CA ARG A 145 -11.02 15.03 -7.98
C ARG A 145 -11.56 16.07 -8.97
N ASP A 146 -10.92 16.20 -10.14
CA ASP A 146 -11.38 17.11 -11.18
C ASP A 146 -12.68 16.57 -11.82
N PRO A 147 -13.81 17.33 -11.77
CA PRO A 147 -15.07 16.89 -12.36
C PRO A 147 -14.97 16.54 -13.85
N GLU A 148 -14.10 17.22 -14.61
CA GLU A 148 -13.89 16.96 -16.04
C GLU A 148 -13.18 15.61 -16.28
N MET A 149 -12.40 15.16 -15.30
CA MET A 149 -11.62 13.93 -15.40
C MET A 149 -12.36 12.69 -14.90
N ARG A 150 -13.59 12.80 -14.39
CA ARG A 150 -14.39 11.68 -13.84
C ARG A 150 -14.43 10.46 -14.76
N THR A 151 -14.67 10.67 -16.06
CA THR A 151 -14.71 9.57 -17.04
C THR A 151 -13.36 8.90 -17.20
N THR A 152 -12.27 9.67 -17.17
CA THR A 152 -10.89 9.16 -17.27
C THR A 152 -10.51 8.40 -16.00
N VAL A 153 -10.77 8.96 -14.82
CA VAL A 153 -10.56 8.31 -13.53
C VAL A 153 -11.27 6.96 -13.50
N LYS A 154 -12.57 6.93 -13.84
CA LYS A 154 -13.34 5.67 -13.89
C LYS A 154 -12.71 4.64 -14.84
N LYS A 155 -12.33 5.04 -16.06
CA LYS A 155 -11.69 4.14 -17.03
C LYS A 155 -10.36 3.57 -16.51
N MET A 156 -9.55 4.40 -15.85
CA MET A 156 -8.26 3.99 -15.32
C MET A 156 -8.42 3.11 -14.07
N HIS A 157 -9.36 3.46 -13.19
CA HIS A 157 -9.80 2.61 -12.08
C HIS A 157 -10.24 1.23 -12.59
N ASP A 158 -11.17 1.16 -13.54
CA ASP A 158 -11.70 -0.10 -14.07
C ASP A 158 -10.60 -0.97 -14.70
N LEU A 159 -9.64 -0.33 -15.38
CA LEU A 159 -8.49 -1.00 -15.98
C LEU A 159 -7.54 -1.59 -14.92
N LEU A 160 -7.26 -0.84 -13.85
CA LEU A 160 -6.46 -1.34 -12.73
C LEU A 160 -7.20 -2.45 -11.98
N HIS A 161 -8.48 -2.21 -11.69
CA HIS A 161 -9.36 -3.11 -10.95
C HIS A 161 -9.53 -4.46 -11.66
N THR A 162 -9.66 -4.45 -13.01
CA THR A 162 -9.68 -5.67 -13.82
C THR A 162 -8.38 -6.46 -13.68
N TRP A 163 -7.23 -5.78 -13.65
CA TRP A 163 -5.93 -6.43 -13.50
C TRP A 163 -5.74 -7.02 -12.10
N ILE A 164 -6.01 -6.25 -11.03
CA ILE A 164 -5.86 -6.73 -9.64
C ILE A 164 -6.83 -7.85 -9.28
N LYS A 165 -8.04 -7.90 -9.85
CA LYS A 165 -8.99 -9.01 -9.64
C LYS A 165 -8.76 -10.18 -10.60
N GLY A 166 -8.02 -9.94 -11.69
CA GLY A 166 -7.61 -10.95 -12.66
C GLY A 166 -6.65 -11.96 -12.04
N MET A 167 -5.78 -11.51 -11.14
CA MET A 167 -4.86 -12.32 -10.34
C MET A 167 -5.24 -12.32 -8.86
N PRO A 168 -4.93 -13.36 -8.09
CA PRO A 168 -5.06 -13.30 -6.64
C PRO A 168 -3.90 -12.48 -6.06
N ASP A 169 -4.09 -11.16 -5.92
CA ASP A 169 -3.12 -10.28 -5.26
C ASP A 169 -3.02 -10.62 -3.77
N LEU A 170 -2.03 -11.44 -3.43
CA LEU A 170 -1.85 -11.97 -2.09
C LEU A 170 -1.61 -10.89 -1.04
N SER A 171 -1.10 -9.72 -1.44
CA SER A 171 -0.82 -8.60 -0.53
C SER A 171 -2.09 -8.00 0.12
N LEU A 172 -3.28 -8.47 -0.26
CA LEU A 172 -4.53 -8.19 0.46
C LEU A 172 -4.61 -8.90 1.82
N TYR A 173 -3.81 -9.93 2.06
CA TYR A 173 -3.62 -10.47 3.40
C TYR A 173 -2.53 -9.70 4.15
N PRO A 174 -2.64 -9.58 5.49
CA PRO A 174 -1.51 -9.11 6.29
C PRO A 174 -0.26 -9.99 6.05
N GLU A 175 0.91 -9.37 5.88
CA GLU A 175 2.15 -10.09 5.51
C GLU A 175 2.49 -11.23 6.48
N PHE A 176 2.28 -11.06 7.79
CA PHE A 176 2.52 -12.13 8.76
C PHE A 176 1.68 -13.39 8.49
N TYR A 177 0.47 -13.22 7.97
CA TYR A 177 -0.42 -14.33 7.63
C TYR A 177 0.03 -15.01 6.34
N LEU A 178 0.49 -14.25 5.34
CA LEU A 178 1.08 -14.81 4.12
C LEU A 178 2.35 -15.61 4.42
N VAL A 179 3.22 -15.08 5.28
CA VAL A 179 4.43 -15.77 5.72
C VAL A 179 4.09 -17.11 6.37
N GLU A 180 3.02 -17.16 7.16
CA GLU A 180 2.61 -18.36 7.88
C GLU A 180 1.85 -19.37 6.99
N LYS A 181 1.04 -18.90 6.03
CA LYS A 181 0.05 -19.74 5.33
C LYS A 181 0.32 -19.97 3.85
N ALA A 182 1.08 -19.10 3.21
CA ALA A 182 1.15 -19.05 1.74
C ALA A 182 2.55 -19.28 1.18
N LEU A 183 3.63 -19.18 1.96
CA LEU A 183 5.00 -19.21 1.39
C LEU A 183 5.41 -20.55 0.78
N ASP A 184 4.83 -21.67 1.25
CA ASP A 184 5.17 -23.00 0.72
C ASP A 184 4.74 -23.15 -0.75
N ASP A 185 3.54 -22.67 -1.11
CA ASP A 185 3.04 -22.62 -2.49
C ASP A 185 2.10 -21.40 -2.67
N PRO A 186 2.67 -20.20 -2.90
CA PRO A 186 1.87 -18.98 -2.96
C PRO A 186 0.96 -18.95 -4.20
N VAL A 187 1.33 -19.66 -5.27
CA VAL A 187 0.53 -19.73 -6.49
C VAL A 187 -0.73 -20.55 -6.24
N LYS A 188 -0.61 -21.73 -5.63
CA LYS A 188 -1.76 -22.56 -5.27
C LYS A 188 -2.63 -21.85 -4.24
N PHE A 189 -2.03 -21.34 -3.17
CA PHE A 189 -2.74 -20.59 -2.14
C PHE A 189 -3.56 -19.44 -2.77
N GLY A 190 -2.95 -18.61 -3.62
CA GLY A 190 -3.66 -17.53 -4.30
C GLY A 190 -4.83 -18.02 -5.14
N LYS A 191 -4.67 -19.12 -5.90
CA LYS A 191 -5.76 -19.68 -6.71
C LYS A 191 -6.95 -20.15 -5.86
N GLU A 192 -6.67 -20.84 -4.76
CA GLU A 192 -7.69 -21.34 -3.82
C GLU A 192 -8.43 -20.20 -3.12
N HIS A 193 -7.70 -19.12 -2.82
CA HIS A 193 -8.19 -17.98 -2.05
C HIS A 193 -8.64 -16.77 -2.91
N LYS A 194 -8.70 -16.91 -4.25
CA LYS A 194 -9.01 -15.78 -5.16
C LYS A 194 -10.35 -15.11 -4.86
N LYS A 195 -11.36 -15.88 -4.44
CA LYS A 195 -12.70 -15.35 -4.14
C LYS A 195 -12.69 -14.42 -2.93
N GLU A 196 -11.99 -14.78 -1.85
CA GLU A 196 -11.95 -13.94 -0.65
C GLU A 196 -11.07 -12.70 -0.87
N ILE A 197 -9.95 -12.84 -1.60
CA ILE A 197 -9.09 -11.72 -2.00
C ILE A 197 -9.91 -10.67 -2.77
N ASN A 198 -10.76 -11.11 -3.71
CA ASN A 198 -11.66 -10.21 -4.43
C ASN A 198 -12.64 -9.49 -3.48
N GLY A 199 -13.11 -10.17 -2.43
CA GLY A 199 -13.94 -9.56 -1.38
C GLY A 199 -13.19 -8.56 -0.48
N TYR A 200 -11.88 -8.73 -0.32
CA TYR A 200 -11.01 -7.76 0.36
C TYR A 200 -10.80 -6.51 -0.49
N ILE A 201 -10.60 -6.67 -1.80
CA ILE A 201 -10.58 -5.55 -2.76
C ILE A 201 -11.91 -4.79 -2.71
N ASP A 202 -13.06 -5.49 -2.75
CA ASP A 202 -14.39 -4.86 -2.62
C ASP A 202 -14.55 -4.09 -1.31
N THR A 203 -13.98 -4.61 -0.22
CA THR A 203 -14.02 -3.92 1.07
C THR A 203 -13.14 -2.69 1.05
N ALA A 204 -11.91 -2.77 0.52
CA ALA A 204 -11.00 -1.66 0.41
C ALA A 204 -11.56 -0.54 -0.49
N ASP A 205 -12.26 -0.86 -1.57
CA ASP A 205 -12.82 0.13 -2.50
C ASP A 205 -13.97 0.95 -1.93
N LEU A 206 -14.51 0.57 -0.76
CA LEU A 206 -15.44 1.44 -0.03
C LEU A 206 -14.83 2.81 0.30
N MET A 207 -13.49 2.93 0.43
CA MET A 207 -12.83 4.24 0.64
C MET A 207 -12.84 5.17 -0.58
N LEU A 208 -13.26 4.68 -1.75
CA LEU A 208 -13.38 5.46 -2.98
C LEU A 208 -14.75 6.13 -3.10
N MET A 209 -15.69 5.76 -2.24
CA MET A 209 -17.08 6.19 -2.31
C MET A 209 -17.39 7.26 -1.26
N ASP A 210 -18.52 7.94 -1.42
CA ASP A 210 -19.03 8.84 -0.39
C ASP A 210 -19.40 8.05 0.88
N PHE A 211 -18.90 8.48 2.04
CA PHE A 211 -19.10 7.79 3.31
C PHE A 211 -20.58 7.55 3.64
N GLY A 212 -21.45 8.52 3.34
CA GLY A 212 -22.88 8.42 3.59
C GLY A 212 -23.52 7.24 2.85
N THR A 213 -23.03 6.94 1.65
CA THR A 213 -23.51 5.84 0.81
C THR A 213 -22.99 4.46 1.25
N VAL A 214 -21.77 4.39 1.81
CA VAL A 214 -21.12 3.10 2.14
C VAL A 214 -21.08 2.77 3.63
N LYS A 215 -21.46 3.68 4.52
CA LYS A 215 -21.42 3.49 5.98
C LYS A 215 -22.01 2.16 6.45
N ASN A 216 -23.16 1.75 5.91
CA ASN A 216 -23.79 0.49 6.30
C ASN A 216 -23.02 -0.75 5.80
N GLN A 217 -22.38 -0.65 4.64
CA GLN A 217 -21.50 -1.71 4.14
C GLN A 217 -20.25 -1.84 5.03
N ILE A 218 -19.63 -0.72 5.43
CA ILE A 218 -18.50 -0.71 6.36
C ILE A 218 -18.91 -1.36 7.69
N ARG A 219 -20.08 -0.99 8.25
CA ARG A 219 -20.62 -1.62 9.47
C ARG A 219 -20.80 -3.14 9.32
N SER A 220 -21.28 -3.59 8.17
CA SER A 220 -21.40 -5.02 7.89
C SER A 220 -20.03 -5.69 7.86
N ARG A 221 -19.04 -5.09 7.20
CA ARG A 221 -17.67 -5.64 7.11
C ARG A 221 -16.97 -5.71 8.46
N LEU A 222 -17.14 -4.70 9.32
CA LEU A 222 -16.62 -4.69 10.70
C LEU A 222 -17.22 -5.81 11.59
N LYS A 223 -18.39 -6.35 11.23
CA LYS A 223 -19.05 -7.47 11.94
C LYS A 223 -18.80 -8.83 11.28
N SER A 224 -18.00 -8.88 10.23
CA SER A 224 -17.76 -10.12 9.49
C SER A 224 -17.09 -11.16 10.38
N ASN A 225 -17.41 -12.44 10.16
CA ASN A 225 -16.66 -13.55 10.77
C ASN A 225 -15.26 -13.67 10.15
N ASP A 226 -15.07 -13.19 8.93
CA ASP A 226 -13.77 -13.14 8.27
C ASP A 226 -12.89 -12.04 8.90
N PRO A 227 -11.75 -12.39 9.53
CA PRO A 227 -10.87 -11.41 10.17
C PRO A 227 -10.26 -10.40 9.20
N TRP A 228 -9.99 -10.78 7.96
CA TRP A 228 -9.33 -9.91 6.99
C TRP A 228 -10.31 -8.95 6.32
N GLN A 229 -11.59 -9.32 6.28
CA GLN A 229 -12.64 -8.36 5.97
C GLN A 229 -12.78 -7.29 7.07
N ARG A 230 -12.66 -7.67 8.35
CA ARG A 230 -12.60 -6.68 9.45
C ARG A 230 -11.34 -5.81 9.36
N TYR A 231 -10.18 -6.41 9.07
CA TYR A 231 -8.91 -5.71 8.86
C TYR A 231 -9.05 -4.59 7.82
N TRP A 232 -9.57 -4.90 6.63
CA TRP A 232 -9.78 -3.92 5.57
C TRP A 232 -10.82 -2.87 5.92
N ALA A 233 -11.91 -3.26 6.60
CA ALA A 233 -12.92 -2.30 7.03
C ALA A 233 -12.37 -1.26 8.01
N LEU A 234 -11.41 -1.63 8.88
CA LEU A 234 -10.74 -0.70 9.78
C LEU A 234 -9.81 0.26 9.03
N ILE A 235 -9.10 -0.21 8.01
CA ILE A 235 -8.29 0.64 7.12
C ILE A 235 -9.19 1.64 6.38
N VAL A 236 -10.37 1.20 5.93
CA VAL A 236 -11.38 2.09 5.33
C VAL A 236 -11.86 3.14 6.34
N CYS A 237 -12.13 2.77 7.59
CA CYS A 237 -12.44 3.76 8.64
C CYS A 237 -11.34 4.82 8.77
N SER A 238 -10.07 4.41 8.85
CA SER A 238 -8.92 5.32 8.90
C SER A 238 -8.82 6.25 7.68
N SER A 239 -9.17 5.76 6.49
CA SER A 239 -9.15 6.57 5.26
C SER A 239 -10.22 7.67 5.21
N PHE A 240 -11.33 7.49 5.92
CA PHE A 240 -12.39 8.49 6.05
C PHE A 240 -12.14 9.49 7.19
N ASP A 241 -11.10 9.28 7.99
CA ASP A 241 -10.71 10.17 9.10
C ASP A 241 -11.93 10.53 9.99
N GLN A 242 -12.09 11.80 10.37
CA GLN A 242 -13.17 12.28 11.24
C GLN A 242 -14.58 11.98 10.70
N ILE A 243 -14.75 11.78 9.39
CA ILE A 243 -16.05 11.47 8.78
C ILE A 243 -16.56 10.10 9.30
N ALA A 244 -15.66 9.16 9.59
CA ALA A 244 -16.00 7.84 10.11
C ALA A 244 -16.31 7.83 11.63
N LYS A 245 -16.38 8.97 12.32
CA LYS A 245 -16.61 9.05 13.78
C LYS A 245 -17.83 8.27 14.27
N SER A 246 -18.87 8.13 13.44
CA SER A 246 -20.07 7.32 13.76
C SER A 246 -19.82 5.80 13.83
N LEU A 247 -18.60 5.33 13.54
CA LEU A 247 -18.15 3.95 13.64
C LEU A 247 -17.26 3.69 14.86
N VAL A 248 -16.91 4.74 15.63
CA VAL A 248 -16.08 4.66 16.84
C VAL A 248 -16.54 3.59 17.85
N PRO A 249 -17.84 3.44 18.17
CA PRO A 249 -18.27 2.40 19.12
C PRO A 249 -17.88 0.99 18.67
N MET A 250 -17.95 0.70 17.36
CA MET A 250 -17.58 -0.61 16.82
C MET A 250 -16.06 -0.81 16.84
N ALA A 251 -15.30 0.22 16.49
CA ALA A 251 -13.84 0.17 16.57
C ALA A 251 -13.36 -0.03 18.02
N ARG A 252 -14.00 0.59 19.02
CA ARG A 252 -13.68 0.36 20.44
C ARG A 252 -13.92 -1.09 20.86
N GLU A 253 -15.03 -1.70 20.44
CA GLU A 253 -15.30 -3.11 20.73
C GLU A 253 -14.27 -4.03 20.06
N ILE A 254 -13.91 -3.78 18.80
CA ILE A 254 -12.86 -4.53 18.09
C ILE A 254 -11.51 -4.36 18.80
N ALA A 255 -11.10 -3.13 19.12
CA ALA A 255 -9.85 -2.86 19.84
C ALA A 255 -9.75 -3.63 21.17
N LYS A 256 -10.88 -3.86 21.84
CA LYS A 256 -10.95 -4.56 23.12
C LYS A 256 -11.02 -6.09 22.98
N LYS A 257 -11.75 -6.61 21.99
CA LYS A 257 -12.21 -8.01 21.99
C LYS A 257 -11.93 -8.81 20.71
N ASP A 258 -11.43 -8.21 19.63
CA ASP A 258 -11.21 -8.97 18.40
C ASP A 258 -10.20 -10.11 18.66
N PRO A 259 -10.50 -11.36 18.25
CA PRO A 259 -9.57 -12.48 18.39
C PRO A 259 -8.25 -12.23 17.66
N GLU A 260 -8.30 -11.53 16.52
CA GLU A 260 -7.10 -11.16 15.78
C GLU A 260 -6.48 -9.92 16.37
N THR A 261 -5.32 -10.10 17.00
CA THR A 261 -4.57 -9.02 17.63
C THR A 261 -4.28 -7.87 16.66
N ILE A 262 -4.06 -8.17 15.37
CA ILE A 262 -3.83 -7.11 14.37
C ILE A 262 -5.08 -6.27 14.09
N ASN A 263 -6.28 -6.84 14.17
CA ASN A 263 -7.53 -6.09 14.03
C ASN A 263 -7.71 -5.15 15.22
N ARG A 264 -7.31 -5.57 16.43
CA ARG A 264 -7.29 -4.66 17.58
C ARG A 264 -6.36 -3.47 17.34
N VAL A 265 -5.19 -3.71 16.75
CA VAL A 265 -4.19 -2.68 16.42
C VAL A 265 -4.70 -1.73 15.34
N ARG A 266 -5.31 -2.23 14.26
CA ARG A 266 -5.94 -1.38 13.22
C ARG A 266 -7.10 -0.56 13.77
N ALA A 267 -7.88 -1.11 14.71
CA ALA A 267 -8.92 -0.36 15.39
C ALA A 267 -8.34 0.74 16.29
N ALA A 268 -7.28 0.44 17.04
CA ALA A 268 -6.56 1.45 17.81
C ALA A 268 -5.96 2.53 16.90
N GLU A 269 -5.38 2.16 15.75
CA GLU A 269 -4.85 3.11 14.76
C GLU A 269 -5.93 4.06 14.26
N PHE A 270 -7.10 3.56 13.86
CA PHE A 270 -8.23 4.41 13.47
C PHE A 270 -8.62 5.36 14.60
N LEU A 271 -8.80 4.85 15.82
CA LEU A 271 -9.20 5.67 16.97
C LEU A 271 -8.16 6.73 17.34
N GLY A 272 -6.88 6.41 17.17
CA GLY A 272 -5.75 7.33 17.37
C GLY A 272 -5.67 8.39 16.28
N LEU A 273 -5.79 8.01 15.00
CA LEU A 273 -5.77 8.95 13.87
C LEU A 273 -6.82 10.06 14.04
N ILE A 274 -8.01 9.70 14.51
CA ILE A 274 -9.09 10.67 14.76
C ILE A 274 -9.08 11.28 16.17
N MET A 275 -8.08 10.94 16.99
CA MET A 275 -7.84 11.45 18.34
C MET A 275 -8.99 11.24 19.35
N VAL A 276 -9.69 10.10 19.30
CA VAL A 276 -10.79 9.79 20.24
C VAL A 276 -10.42 8.77 21.31
N ALA A 277 -9.29 8.07 21.17
CA ALA A 277 -8.75 7.17 22.19
C ALA A 277 -7.24 7.06 22.07
N ASP A 278 -6.56 6.84 23.19
CA ASP A 278 -5.14 6.53 23.21
C ASP A 278 -4.89 5.12 22.62
N PRO A 279 -4.14 5.00 21.50
CA PRO A 279 -3.84 3.72 20.88
C PRO A 279 -2.73 2.94 21.62
N ALA A 280 -1.91 3.61 22.44
CA ALA A 280 -0.70 3.02 23.01
C ALA A 280 -0.95 1.74 23.83
N PRO A 281 -1.95 1.67 24.74
CA PRO A 281 -2.18 0.45 25.53
C PRO A 281 -2.44 -0.80 24.66
N VAL A 282 -3.24 -0.66 23.60
CA VAL A 282 -3.59 -1.76 22.70
C VAL A 282 -2.39 -2.17 21.85
N MET A 283 -1.67 -1.19 21.28
CA MET A 283 -0.54 -1.45 20.41
C MET A 283 0.67 -2.01 21.17
N LEU A 284 0.97 -1.50 22.37
CA LEU A 284 2.03 -2.03 23.24
C LEU A 284 1.72 -3.45 23.71
N SER A 285 0.48 -3.71 24.15
CA SER A 285 0.05 -5.07 24.52
C SER A 285 0.18 -6.05 23.35
N ALA A 286 -0.19 -5.63 22.14
CA ALA A 286 -0.04 -6.44 20.93
C ALA A 286 1.44 -6.71 20.60
N LEU A 287 2.30 -5.70 20.72
CA LEU A 287 3.74 -5.82 20.46
C LEU A 287 4.43 -6.78 21.45
N TYR A 288 4.12 -6.68 22.74
CA TYR A 288 4.70 -7.58 23.75
C TYR A 288 4.15 -9.00 23.67
N GLY A 289 2.94 -9.18 23.11
CA GLY A 289 2.28 -10.47 22.99
C GLY A 289 2.64 -11.28 21.74
N THR A 290 3.47 -10.76 20.83
CA THR A 290 3.84 -11.46 19.58
C THR A 290 5.28 -11.96 19.62
N ASP A 291 5.50 -13.14 19.05
CA ASP A 291 6.81 -13.74 18.75
C ASP A 291 7.13 -13.70 17.24
N SER A 292 6.19 -13.28 16.41
CA SER A 292 6.33 -13.10 14.97
C SER A 292 6.94 -11.73 14.64
N PRO A 293 8.16 -11.67 14.04
CA PRO A 293 8.77 -10.42 13.63
C PRO A 293 7.94 -9.65 12.60
N THR A 294 7.33 -10.33 11.63
CA THR A 294 6.49 -9.69 10.61
C THR A 294 5.22 -9.10 11.21
N LYS A 295 4.60 -9.76 12.20
CA LYS A 295 3.46 -9.19 12.93
C LYS A 295 3.88 -7.98 13.77
N ALA A 296 5.01 -8.08 14.49
CA ALA A 296 5.57 -6.97 15.25
C ALA A 296 5.89 -5.76 14.37
N LEU A 297 6.50 -5.99 13.21
CA LEU A 297 6.84 -4.95 12.25
C LEU A 297 5.59 -4.21 11.76
N LEU A 298 4.51 -4.92 11.46
CA LEU A 298 3.23 -4.31 11.08
C LEU A 298 2.65 -3.43 12.21
N ILE A 299 2.71 -3.91 13.46
CA ILE A 299 2.28 -3.15 14.65
C ILE A 299 3.10 -1.86 14.80
N LEU A 300 4.43 -1.97 14.69
CA LEU A 300 5.32 -0.82 14.81
C LEU A 300 5.16 0.17 13.64
N ASN A 301 4.72 -0.28 12.47
CA ASN A 301 4.37 0.62 11.36
C ASN A 301 3.11 1.43 11.66
N CYS A 302 2.10 0.87 12.32
CA CYS A 302 0.94 1.63 12.79
C CYS A 302 1.36 2.73 13.78
N MET A 303 2.25 2.40 14.74
CA MET A 303 2.81 3.39 15.68
C MET A 303 3.57 4.50 14.95
N ALA A 304 4.43 4.14 13.99
CA ALA A 304 5.22 5.11 13.23
C ALA A 304 4.35 5.98 12.32
N SER A 305 3.28 5.43 11.76
CA SER A 305 2.31 6.17 10.93
C SER A 305 1.62 7.26 11.75
N LEU A 306 1.10 6.91 12.95
CA LEU A 306 0.50 7.86 13.89
C LEU A 306 1.46 9.02 14.23
N GLY A 307 2.72 8.71 14.53
CA GLY A 307 3.73 9.74 14.81
C GLY A 307 4.10 10.59 13.58
N SER A 308 3.94 10.06 12.36
CA SER A 308 4.30 10.77 11.11
C SER A 308 3.26 11.81 10.69
N VAL A 309 2.01 11.67 11.12
CA VAL A 309 0.91 12.58 10.80
C VAL A 309 0.61 13.59 11.93
N GLY A 310 1.51 13.72 12.90
CA GLY A 310 1.43 14.75 13.94
C GLY A 310 0.45 14.46 15.08
N THR A 311 0.08 13.19 15.30
CA THR A 311 -0.68 12.84 16.51
C THR A 311 0.18 13.00 17.77
N PRO A 312 -0.41 13.27 18.95
CA PRO A 312 0.35 13.51 20.18
C PRO A 312 0.80 12.22 20.90
N TYR A 313 0.58 11.05 20.31
CA TYR A 313 0.80 9.77 21.00
C TYR A 313 2.27 9.40 21.05
N ILE A 314 2.72 9.08 22.26
CA ILE A 314 4.06 8.57 22.55
C ILE A 314 3.92 7.10 22.91
N PHE A 315 4.80 6.27 22.35
CA PHE A 315 4.85 4.84 22.63
C PHE A 315 6.07 4.53 23.49
N ASP A 316 5.86 4.39 24.79
CA ASP A 316 6.92 4.00 25.75
C ASP A 316 7.18 2.49 25.65
N ILE A 317 8.03 2.13 24.68
CA ILE A 317 8.34 0.74 24.37
C ILE A 317 9.41 0.23 25.35
N ALA A 318 9.03 -0.75 26.17
CA ALA A 318 9.89 -1.54 27.02
C ALA A 318 10.52 -2.68 26.21
N THR A 319 11.71 -2.45 25.63
CA THR A 319 12.35 -3.45 24.75
C THR A 319 12.53 -4.81 25.40
N GLU A 320 12.80 -4.85 26.70
CA GLU A 320 12.97 -6.07 27.49
C GLU A 320 11.71 -6.95 27.54
N LYS A 321 10.52 -6.35 27.31
CA LYS A 321 9.24 -7.09 27.20
C LYS A 321 8.98 -7.64 25.81
N ILE A 322 9.78 -7.28 24.81
CA ILE A 322 9.66 -7.78 23.44
C ILE A 322 10.39 -9.12 23.35
N ASN A 323 9.71 -10.11 22.75
CA ASN A 323 10.29 -11.42 22.44
C ASN A 323 11.66 -11.29 21.76
N GLN A 324 12.63 -12.11 22.17
CA GLN A 324 14.00 -12.05 21.66
C GLN A 324 14.07 -12.20 20.14
N LYS A 325 13.31 -13.14 19.55
CA LYS A 325 13.25 -13.34 18.09
C LYS A 325 12.77 -12.09 17.36
N VAL A 326 11.82 -11.37 17.95
CA VAL A 326 11.31 -10.12 17.39
C VAL A 326 12.36 -9.01 17.50
N ARG A 327 13.10 -8.93 18.61
CA ARG A 327 14.17 -7.95 18.78
C ARG A 327 15.38 -8.17 17.88
N ASP A 328 15.64 -9.40 17.49
CA ASP A 328 16.79 -9.74 16.64
C ASP A 328 16.51 -9.51 15.14
N ASP A 329 15.25 -9.30 14.76
CA ASP A 329 14.88 -8.93 13.39
C ASP A 329 15.36 -7.52 13.04
N GLU A 330 16.08 -7.41 11.92
CA GLU A 330 16.72 -6.17 11.50
C GLU A 330 15.73 -5.03 11.24
N MET A 331 14.60 -5.33 10.58
CA MET A 331 13.59 -4.34 10.22
C MET A 331 12.82 -3.87 11.45
N VAL A 332 12.52 -4.79 12.37
CA VAL A 332 11.96 -4.45 13.68
C VAL A 332 12.91 -3.54 14.45
N ARG A 333 14.21 -3.86 14.49
CA ARG A 333 15.23 -3.00 15.11
C ARG A 333 15.25 -1.60 14.54
N TRP A 334 15.31 -1.44 13.23
CA TRP A 334 15.32 -0.10 12.60
C TRP A 334 14.07 0.71 12.99
N ARG A 335 12.92 0.04 13.03
CA ARG A 335 11.67 0.69 13.42
C ARG A 335 11.63 1.06 14.90
N LEU A 336 12.12 0.19 15.79
CA LEU A 336 12.29 0.49 17.21
C LEU A 336 13.23 1.68 17.42
N GLU A 337 14.41 1.68 16.78
CA GLU A 337 15.36 2.80 16.85
C GLU A 337 14.75 4.12 16.40
N TYR A 338 13.91 4.11 15.36
CA TYR A 338 13.18 5.29 14.91
C TYR A 338 12.19 5.79 15.96
N LEU A 339 11.38 4.90 16.55
CA LEU A 339 10.37 5.25 17.54
C LEU A 339 11.00 5.74 18.85
N PHE A 340 12.14 5.17 19.28
CA PHE A 340 12.89 5.66 20.44
C PHE A 340 13.48 7.06 20.21
N LYS A 341 14.14 7.28 19.07
CA LYS A 341 14.75 8.58 18.74
C LYS A 341 13.70 9.65 18.45
N GLY A 342 12.47 9.25 18.13
CA GLY A 342 11.32 10.13 17.92
C GLY A 342 10.85 10.84 19.19
N ASN A 343 11.10 10.26 20.37
CA ASN A 343 10.72 10.82 21.67
C ASN A 343 11.66 11.94 22.18
N HIS A 344 12.66 12.33 21.37
CA HIS A 344 13.63 13.39 21.68
C HIS A 344 13.60 14.53 20.64
N LYS A 345 12.41 14.96 20.22
CA LYS A 345 12.27 16.09 19.30
C LYS A 345 11.27 17.11 19.78
#